data_AF-A0AB33AKH6-F1
#
_entry.id   AF-A0AB33AKH6-F1
#
_cell.length_a   1.000
_cell.length_b   1.000
_cell.length_c   1.000
_cell.angle_alpha   90.00
_cell.angle_beta   90.00
_cell.angle_gamma   90.00
#
_symmetry.space_group_name_H-M   'P 1'
#
loop_
_entity.id
_entity.type
_entity.pdbx_description
1 polymer ?
#
loop_
_entity_poly.entity_id
_entity_poly.type
_entity_poly.pdbx_seq_one_letter_code
_entity_poly.pdbx_strand_id
1 'polypeptide(L)'
;MKKIKEFHRNYNGILGYRRMTNFINRQLGTNYNKKRIRRLMKILGIRSVIRRVRQSCTKGGRRFYEDNILNRDFTTTAPNQKWCTDVTYLQYALSAKAYLSVIKDLYDGSIIAYEIGHKNDNPLVIKTIKKALELNPGATPIIHSDRGSQYTSKECRYITQQAGLTFRLAHYLQATYGDIYDHPFEKYPEFSSYRYPLNHKWYALIMTVARGKLDLGDETWSKEALEQKIEIINIKVNPKDLPQLLEIRGIYPSYHMSKKSWVSLVLDETVSDDLLFSLVENSRALVAGKSLGSLSGPDYWIIPANLKYYDIDAEFAANSIINWTQKASIKVGDYVVIYITAPTCALRYLCRVLESDIPNSGYREEKSIKKLMKIELLQTFSDSQFPIAVLKKCGVTNIRGPRRMTKELITLIDSNIKS
;
A
#
# COMPACT_ATOMS: atom_id res chain seq x y z
N MET A 1 16.58 -19.25 -69.04
CA MET A 1 17.65 -19.62 -68.09
C MET A 1 18.40 -18.39 -67.54
N LYS A 2 18.84 -17.43 -68.37
CA LYS A 2 19.52 -16.19 -67.92
C LYS A 2 18.77 -15.44 -66.80
N LYS A 3 17.47 -15.21 -66.96
CA LYS A 3 16.61 -14.57 -65.93
C LYS A 3 16.57 -15.30 -64.59
N ILE A 4 16.63 -16.63 -64.57
CA ILE A 4 16.66 -17.39 -63.30
C ILE A 4 17.97 -17.12 -62.54
N LYS A 5 19.11 -17.06 -63.25
CA LYS A 5 20.42 -16.71 -62.66
C LYS A 5 20.45 -15.27 -62.13
N GLU A 6 19.89 -14.34 -62.90
CA GLU A 6 19.76 -12.93 -62.54
C GLU A 6 18.93 -12.75 -61.25
N PHE A 7 17.71 -13.31 -61.22
CA PHE A 7 16.85 -13.25 -60.03
C PHE A 7 17.46 -13.97 -58.83
N HIS A 8 18.17 -15.09 -59.05
CA HIS A 8 18.84 -15.77 -57.95
C HIS A 8 19.93 -14.89 -57.32
N ARG A 9 20.69 -14.16 -58.14
CA ARG A 9 21.71 -13.21 -57.66
C ARG A 9 21.10 -11.98 -56.99
N ASN A 10 20.13 -11.34 -57.64
CA ASN A 10 19.51 -10.10 -57.15
C ASN A 10 18.79 -10.27 -55.81
N TYR A 11 18.35 -11.49 -55.49
CA TYR A 11 17.65 -11.81 -54.24
C TYR A 11 18.49 -12.70 -53.31
N ASN A 12 19.82 -12.71 -53.46
CA ASN A 12 20.78 -13.45 -52.62
C ASN A 12 20.36 -14.91 -52.34
N GLY A 13 19.81 -15.55 -53.37
CA GLY A 13 19.39 -16.94 -53.32
C GLY A 13 18.14 -17.27 -52.50
N ILE A 14 17.41 -16.28 -51.99
CA ILE A 14 16.21 -16.49 -51.13
C ILE A 14 15.03 -17.10 -51.92
N LEU A 15 14.95 -16.85 -53.23
CA LEU A 15 13.80 -17.24 -54.03
C LEU A 15 13.76 -18.76 -54.32
N GLY A 16 12.81 -19.46 -53.71
CA GLY A 16 12.42 -20.82 -54.10
C GLY A 16 11.65 -20.87 -55.42
N TYR A 17 11.54 -22.05 -56.04
CA TYR A 17 10.98 -22.20 -57.39
C TYR A 17 9.56 -21.64 -57.56
N ARG A 18 8.72 -21.64 -56.51
CA ARG A 18 7.38 -21.03 -56.54
C ARG A 18 7.44 -19.52 -56.70
N ARG A 19 8.22 -18.84 -55.85
CA ARG A 19 8.42 -17.38 -55.94
C ARG A 19 9.15 -17.03 -57.23
N MET A 20 10.20 -17.77 -57.59
CA MET A 20 10.92 -17.59 -58.86
C MET A 20 9.96 -17.64 -60.07
N THR A 21 8.99 -18.56 -60.05
CA THR A 21 7.95 -18.64 -61.11
C THR A 21 7.12 -17.37 -61.16
N ASN A 22 6.63 -16.89 -60.02
CA ASN A 22 5.81 -15.68 -59.95
C ASN A 22 6.58 -14.44 -60.42
N PHE A 23 7.83 -14.27 -59.99
CA PHE A 23 8.68 -13.14 -60.39
C PHE A 23 8.97 -13.14 -61.89
N ILE A 24 9.32 -14.30 -62.46
CA ILE A 24 9.58 -14.43 -63.89
C ILE A 24 8.32 -14.16 -64.72
N ASN A 25 7.20 -14.76 -64.32
CA ASN A 25 5.92 -14.58 -65.02
C ASN A 25 5.45 -13.13 -64.98
N ARG A 26 5.57 -12.48 -63.82
CA ARG A 26 5.20 -11.07 -63.65
C ARG A 26 6.12 -10.12 -64.43
N GLN A 27 7.43 -10.32 -64.42
CA GLN A 27 8.37 -9.40 -65.08
C GLN A 27 8.39 -9.57 -66.60
N LEU A 28 8.18 -10.78 -67.11
CA LEU A 28 8.25 -11.07 -68.55
C LEU A 28 6.86 -11.13 -69.22
N GLY A 29 5.78 -10.95 -68.47
CA GLY A 29 4.42 -11.10 -69.00
C GLY A 29 4.11 -12.52 -69.48
N THR A 30 4.75 -13.55 -68.90
CA THR A 30 4.63 -14.95 -69.34
C THR A 30 3.81 -15.78 -68.37
N ASN A 31 3.36 -16.96 -68.79
CA ASN A 31 2.68 -17.93 -67.91
C ASN A 31 3.40 -19.29 -67.85
N TYR A 32 4.68 -19.29 -67.46
CA TYR A 32 5.44 -20.52 -67.33
C TYR A 32 4.95 -21.38 -66.15
N ASN A 33 4.82 -22.68 -66.39
CA ASN A 33 4.47 -23.63 -65.34
C ASN A 33 5.59 -23.74 -64.28
N LYS A 34 5.21 -23.78 -62.99
CA LYS A 34 6.13 -23.97 -61.86
C LYS A 34 7.03 -25.20 -61.97
N LYS A 35 6.56 -26.29 -62.62
CA LYS A 35 7.35 -27.51 -62.89
C LYS A 35 8.50 -27.23 -63.87
N ARG A 36 8.27 -26.39 -64.89
CA ARG A 36 9.29 -25.96 -65.87
C ARG A 36 10.37 -25.14 -65.18
N ILE A 37 9.99 -24.15 -64.38
CA ILE A 37 10.94 -23.32 -63.61
C ILE A 37 11.75 -24.20 -62.63
N ARG A 38 11.10 -25.13 -61.92
CA ARG A 38 11.77 -26.09 -61.04
C ARG A 38 12.79 -26.96 -61.80
N ARG A 39 12.43 -27.49 -62.97
CA ARG A 39 13.35 -28.28 -63.81
C ARG A 39 14.56 -27.44 -64.26
N LEU A 40 14.33 -26.21 -64.70
CA LEU A 40 15.41 -25.30 -65.11
C LEU A 40 16.32 -24.92 -63.94
N MET A 41 15.77 -24.64 -62.75
CA MET A 41 16.57 -24.39 -61.56
C MET A 41 17.44 -25.59 -61.19
N LYS A 42 16.92 -26.82 -61.30
CA LYS A 42 17.71 -28.06 -61.11
C LYS A 42 18.87 -28.16 -62.10
N ILE A 43 18.61 -27.94 -63.39
CA ILE A 43 19.65 -27.98 -64.45
C ILE A 43 20.75 -26.95 -64.17
N LEU A 44 20.38 -25.77 -63.67
CA LEU A 44 21.31 -24.68 -63.37
C LEU A 44 22.04 -24.85 -62.02
N GLY A 45 21.77 -25.91 -61.25
CA GLY A 45 22.31 -26.09 -59.89
C GLY A 45 21.80 -25.09 -58.86
N ILE A 46 20.75 -24.34 -59.17
CA ILE A 46 20.24 -23.25 -58.32
C ILE A 46 19.26 -23.81 -57.28
N ARG A 47 19.55 -23.54 -56.01
CA ARG A 47 18.70 -23.91 -54.86
C ARG A 47 18.38 -22.67 -54.04
N SER A 48 17.22 -22.64 -53.40
CA SER A 48 16.91 -21.57 -52.46
C SER A 48 17.75 -21.72 -51.20
N VAL A 49 18.35 -20.63 -50.75
CA VAL A 49 18.97 -20.52 -49.43
C VAL A 49 17.83 -20.48 -48.41
N ILE A 50 17.64 -21.60 -47.72
CA ILE A 50 16.64 -21.72 -46.66
C ILE A 50 17.38 -21.48 -45.33
N ARG A 51 16.89 -20.52 -44.54
CA ARG A 51 17.36 -20.36 -43.16
C ARG A 51 17.06 -21.66 -42.43
N ARG A 52 18.09 -22.35 -41.91
CA ARG A 52 17.88 -23.54 -41.08
C ARG A 52 16.92 -23.17 -39.95
N VAL A 53 15.88 -23.97 -39.77
CA VAL A 53 15.00 -23.85 -38.61
C VAL A 53 15.91 -24.01 -37.38
N ARG A 54 16.00 -22.97 -36.55
CA ARG A 54 16.66 -23.10 -35.25
C ARG A 54 15.83 -24.10 -34.46
N GLN A 55 16.42 -25.22 -34.04
CA GLN A 55 15.82 -26.04 -32.99
C GLN A 55 15.72 -25.14 -31.75
N SER A 56 14.54 -24.61 -31.45
CA SER A 56 14.37 -23.78 -30.27
C SER A 56 14.54 -24.66 -29.04
N CYS A 57 15.43 -24.28 -28.13
CA CYS A 57 15.60 -24.89 -26.81
C CYS A 57 14.40 -24.68 -25.87
N THR A 58 13.39 -23.94 -26.32
CA THR A 58 12.18 -23.64 -25.55
C THR A 58 11.25 -24.85 -25.54
N LYS A 59 11.52 -25.80 -24.65
CA LYS A 59 10.54 -26.84 -24.29
C LYS A 59 9.28 -26.15 -23.77
N GLY A 60 8.13 -26.45 -24.37
CA GLY A 60 6.81 -26.00 -23.91
C GLY A 60 6.45 -26.70 -22.60
N GLY A 61 7.03 -26.27 -21.48
CA GLY A 61 6.45 -26.54 -20.17
C GLY A 61 5.14 -25.77 -20.00
N ARG A 62 4.31 -26.18 -19.04
CA ARG A 62 3.09 -25.46 -18.64
C ARG A 62 3.44 -23.99 -18.33
N ARG A 63 3.25 -23.11 -19.31
CA ARG A 63 3.30 -21.67 -19.13
C ARG A 63 1.89 -21.22 -18.78
N PHE A 64 1.80 -20.38 -17.77
CA PHE A 64 0.56 -19.72 -17.39
C PHE A 64 0.31 -18.65 -18.44
N TYR A 65 -0.52 -18.96 -19.43
CA TYR A 65 -0.94 -17.97 -20.43
C TYR A 65 -2.11 -17.21 -19.83
N GLU A 66 -1.95 -15.90 -19.68
CA GLU A 66 -3.10 -15.01 -19.46
C GLU A 66 -3.93 -14.94 -20.74
N ASP A 67 -5.23 -14.71 -20.56
CA ASP A 67 -6.12 -14.48 -21.69
C ASP A 67 -5.67 -13.24 -22.48
N ASN A 68 -5.75 -13.33 -23.79
CA ASN A 68 -5.40 -12.20 -24.67
C ASN A 68 -6.54 -11.18 -24.66
N ILE A 69 -6.67 -10.40 -23.57
CA ILE A 69 -7.71 -9.39 -23.36
C ILE A 69 -7.74 -8.38 -24.50
N LEU A 70 -6.57 -7.97 -25.00
CA LEU A 70 -6.46 -6.97 -26.05
C LEU A 70 -7.02 -7.49 -27.39
N ASN A 71 -6.98 -8.81 -27.64
CA ASN A 71 -7.56 -9.49 -28.81
C ASN A 71 -7.38 -8.75 -30.16
N ARG A 72 -6.22 -8.12 -30.36
CA ARG A 72 -5.87 -7.27 -31.52
C ARG A 72 -6.68 -5.97 -31.67
N ASP A 73 -7.46 -5.59 -30.68
CA ASP A 73 -8.02 -4.26 -30.55
C ASP A 73 -7.00 -3.33 -29.86
N PHE A 74 -6.26 -2.59 -30.67
CA PHE A 74 -5.30 -1.57 -30.22
C PHE A 74 -5.91 -0.18 -30.09
N THR A 75 -7.24 -0.03 -30.23
CA THR A 75 -7.88 1.29 -30.14
C THR A 75 -7.88 1.80 -28.71
N THR A 76 -7.65 3.11 -28.54
CA THR A 76 -7.66 3.81 -27.26
C THR A 76 -8.31 5.17 -27.45
N THR A 77 -9.02 5.66 -26.44
CA THR A 77 -9.72 6.97 -26.44
C THR A 77 -9.05 7.99 -25.55
N ALA A 78 -8.16 7.56 -24.66
CA ALA A 78 -7.39 8.40 -23.76
C ALA A 78 -6.01 7.78 -23.46
N PRO A 79 -5.03 8.59 -23.00
CA PRO A 79 -3.77 8.10 -22.48
C PRO A 79 -3.96 7.06 -21.36
N ASN A 80 -2.97 6.21 -21.14
CA ASN A 80 -2.90 5.26 -20.02
C ASN A 80 -4.00 4.19 -19.98
N GLN A 81 -4.69 3.96 -21.10
CA GLN A 81 -5.68 2.88 -21.22
C GLN A 81 -5.06 1.54 -21.61
N LYS A 82 -4.10 1.56 -22.54
CA LYS A 82 -3.42 0.35 -23.02
C LYS A 82 -1.94 0.64 -23.21
N TRP A 83 -1.10 -0.13 -22.53
CA TRP A 83 0.35 -0.06 -22.66
C TRP A 83 0.88 -1.29 -23.36
N CYS A 84 1.88 -1.13 -24.22
CA CYS A 84 2.60 -2.23 -24.84
C CYS A 84 4.03 -2.26 -24.32
N THR A 85 4.53 -3.44 -23.97
CA THR A 85 5.90 -3.62 -23.50
C THR A 85 6.66 -4.65 -24.33
N ASP A 86 7.94 -4.36 -24.56
CA ASP A 86 8.86 -5.25 -25.27
C ASP A 86 10.28 -5.11 -24.69
N VAL A 87 11.11 -6.15 -24.89
CA VAL A 87 12.54 -6.13 -24.59
C VAL A 87 13.33 -6.33 -25.87
N THR A 88 14.07 -5.30 -26.26
CA THR A 88 15.01 -5.37 -27.38
C THR A 88 16.46 -5.41 -26.88
N TYR A 89 17.41 -5.70 -27.77
CA TYR A 89 18.84 -5.65 -27.43
C TYR A 89 19.59 -4.70 -28.36
N LEU A 90 20.54 -3.98 -27.79
CA LEU A 90 21.50 -3.13 -28.46
C LEU A 90 22.87 -3.81 -28.38
N GLN A 91 23.51 -4.03 -29.52
CA GLN A 91 24.89 -4.51 -29.55
C GLN A 91 25.83 -3.33 -29.40
N TYR A 92 26.80 -3.45 -28.48
CA TYR A 92 27.89 -2.49 -28.33
C TYR A 92 29.20 -3.27 -28.20
N ALA A 93 30.27 -2.77 -28.81
CA ALA A 93 31.53 -3.51 -28.98
C ALA A 93 31.34 -4.87 -29.69
N LEU A 94 32.45 -5.59 -29.94
CA LEU A 94 32.48 -6.80 -30.77
C LEU A 94 31.66 -7.98 -30.20
N SER A 95 31.23 -7.94 -28.94
CA SER A 95 30.53 -9.06 -28.30
C SER A 95 29.59 -8.70 -27.15
N ALA A 96 29.42 -7.42 -26.79
CA ALA A 96 28.57 -7.04 -25.66
C ALA A 96 27.15 -6.68 -26.11
N LYS A 97 26.18 -6.95 -25.24
CA LYS A 97 24.76 -6.67 -25.45
C LYS A 97 24.21 -5.93 -24.24
N ALA A 98 23.49 -4.86 -24.50
CA ALA A 98 22.58 -4.24 -23.55
C ALA A 98 21.16 -4.63 -23.94
N TYR A 99 20.30 -4.86 -22.97
CA TYR A 99 18.88 -5.12 -23.16
C TYR A 99 18.11 -3.88 -22.71
N LEU A 100 17.19 -3.44 -23.55
CA LEU A 100 16.34 -2.28 -23.33
C LEU A 100 14.91 -2.79 -23.19
N SER A 101 14.35 -2.67 -21.99
CA SER A 101 12.92 -2.90 -21.74
C SER A 101 12.20 -1.57 -21.82
N VAL A 102 11.11 -1.52 -22.58
CA VAL A 102 10.35 -0.30 -22.86
C VAL A 102 8.87 -0.55 -22.63
N ILE A 103 8.17 0.47 -22.12
CA ILE A 103 6.72 0.53 -22.05
C ILE A 103 6.27 1.74 -22.87
N LYS A 104 5.36 1.50 -23.80
CA LYS A 104 4.81 2.47 -24.74
C LYS A 104 3.31 2.61 -24.55
N ASP A 105 2.80 3.84 -24.53
CA ASP A 105 1.36 4.10 -24.59
C ASP A 105 0.84 3.88 -26.01
N LEU A 106 -0.26 3.15 -26.15
CA LEU A 106 -0.90 2.92 -27.45
C LEU A 106 -1.77 4.08 -27.93
N TYR A 107 -2.07 5.07 -27.07
CA TYR A 107 -2.83 6.27 -27.45
C TYR A 107 -2.04 7.22 -28.34
N ASP A 108 -0.91 7.75 -27.86
CA ASP A 108 -0.10 8.74 -28.57
C ASP A 108 1.26 8.19 -29.03
N GLY A 109 1.59 6.95 -28.62
CA GLY A 109 2.87 6.33 -28.93
C GLY A 109 4.03 6.79 -28.04
N SER A 110 3.76 7.55 -26.98
CA SER A 110 4.76 8.02 -26.03
C SER A 110 5.44 6.86 -25.30
N ILE A 111 6.70 7.06 -24.93
CA ILE A 111 7.44 6.11 -24.08
C ILE A 111 7.16 6.48 -22.63
N ILE A 112 6.43 5.60 -21.95
CA ILE A 112 6.03 5.76 -20.57
C ILE A 112 7.21 5.52 -19.62
N ALA A 113 7.95 4.44 -19.85
CA ALA A 113 9.17 4.14 -19.11
C ALA A 113 10.09 3.23 -19.91
N TYR A 114 11.36 3.26 -19.56
CA TYR A 114 12.35 2.30 -20.05
C TYR A 114 13.43 2.03 -18.99
N GLU A 115 14.03 0.86 -19.07
CA GLU A 115 15.21 0.46 -18.31
C GLU A 115 16.20 -0.30 -19.19
N ILE A 116 17.48 -0.16 -18.85
CA ILE A 116 18.59 -0.83 -19.55
C ILE A 116 19.28 -1.79 -18.59
N GLY A 117 19.52 -3.03 -19.03
CA GLY A 117 20.24 -4.04 -18.26
C GLY A 117 21.23 -4.82 -19.13
N HIS A 118 22.15 -5.54 -18.49
CA HIS A 118 23.11 -6.41 -19.19
C HIS A 118 22.57 -7.82 -19.48
N LYS A 119 21.38 -8.15 -18.95
CA LYS A 119 20.72 -9.45 -19.08
C LYS A 119 19.25 -9.25 -19.43
N ASN A 120 18.68 -10.21 -20.19
CA ASN A 120 17.25 -10.26 -20.46
C ASN A 120 16.55 -11.15 -19.42
N ASP A 121 16.27 -10.58 -18.25
CA ASP A 121 15.71 -11.27 -17.09
C ASP A 121 14.43 -10.59 -16.54
N ASN A 122 13.73 -11.27 -15.62
CA ASN A 122 12.53 -10.72 -14.99
C ASN A 122 12.80 -9.39 -14.26
N PRO A 123 13.89 -9.24 -13.48
CA PRO A 123 14.18 -7.98 -12.78
C PRO A 123 14.18 -6.75 -13.69
N LEU A 124 14.73 -6.85 -14.91
CA LEU A 124 14.72 -5.75 -15.88
C LEU A 124 13.28 -5.32 -16.24
N VAL A 125 12.42 -6.28 -16.58
CA VAL A 125 11.03 -6.04 -16.96
C VAL A 125 10.23 -5.47 -15.79
N ILE A 126 10.36 -6.10 -14.62
CA ILE A 126 9.70 -5.70 -13.38
C ILE A 126 10.03 -4.26 -13.03
N LYS A 127 11.32 -3.89 -13.09
CA LYS A 127 11.77 -2.53 -12.81
C LYS A 127 11.14 -1.51 -13.76
N THR A 128 11.01 -1.87 -15.04
CA THR A 128 10.39 -1.01 -16.05
C THR A 128 8.90 -0.80 -15.76
N ILE A 129 8.16 -1.85 -15.39
CA ILE A 129 6.73 -1.77 -15.03
C ILE A 129 6.53 -0.90 -13.80
N LYS A 130 7.31 -1.10 -12.74
CA LYS A 130 7.23 -0.28 -11.52
C LYS A 130 7.46 1.20 -11.82
N LYS A 131 8.51 1.50 -12.59
CA LYS A 131 8.83 2.85 -13.04
C LYS A 131 7.70 3.48 -13.87
N ALA A 132 7.06 2.73 -14.76
CA ALA A 132 5.93 3.22 -15.55
C ALA A 132 4.74 3.61 -14.67
N LEU A 133 4.41 2.78 -13.68
CA LEU A 133 3.34 3.06 -12.73
C LEU A 133 3.70 4.28 -11.86
N GLU A 134 4.90 4.33 -11.28
CA GLU A 134 5.36 5.47 -10.47
C GLU A 134 5.27 6.81 -11.21
N LEU A 135 5.61 6.83 -12.51
CA LEU A 135 5.55 8.04 -13.34
C LEU A 135 4.12 8.46 -13.73
N ASN A 136 3.12 7.58 -13.60
CA ASN A 136 1.75 7.82 -14.09
C ASN A 136 0.70 7.56 -13.01
N PRO A 137 0.75 8.26 -11.86
CA PRO A 137 -0.18 8.09 -10.72
C PRO A 137 -1.64 7.98 -11.18
N GLY A 138 -2.32 6.88 -10.83
CA GLY A 138 -3.72 6.61 -11.18
C GLY A 138 -3.97 5.89 -12.52
N ALA A 139 -2.93 5.65 -13.33
CA ALA A 139 -3.04 4.83 -14.54
C ALA A 139 -3.42 3.37 -14.22
N THR A 140 -4.47 2.85 -14.87
CA THR A 140 -4.88 1.43 -14.81
C THR A 140 -4.86 0.80 -16.22
N PRO A 141 -3.68 0.75 -16.88
CA PRO A 141 -3.60 0.33 -18.26
C PRO A 141 -3.70 -1.19 -18.37
N ILE A 142 -4.29 -1.66 -19.48
CA ILE A 142 -4.07 -3.03 -19.92
C ILE A 142 -2.63 -3.12 -20.43
N ILE A 143 -1.78 -3.89 -19.76
CA ILE A 143 -0.39 -4.12 -20.18
C ILE A 143 -0.34 -5.32 -21.13
N HIS A 144 -0.02 -5.05 -22.39
CA HIS A 144 0.20 -6.05 -23.41
C HIS A 144 1.69 -6.32 -23.58
N SER A 145 2.07 -7.59 -23.54
CA SER A 145 3.44 -8.06 -23.76
C SER A 145 3.47 -9.20 -24.76
N ASP A 146 4.66 -9.50 -25.27
CA ASP A 146 4.88 -10.72 -26.04
C ASP A 146 4.84 -11.97 -25.14
N ARG A 147 4.97 -13.16 -25.73
CA ARG A 147 5.01 -14.43 -24.98
C ARG A 147 6.43 -14.82 -24.54
N GLY A 148 7.30 -13.83 -24.32
CA GLY A 148 8.63 -14.02 -23.76
C GLY A 148 8.58 -14.74 -22.42
N SER A 149 9.65 -15.46 -22.08
CA SER A 149 9.75 -16.16 -20.79
C SER A 149 9.69 -15.21 -19.60
N GLN A 150 10.08 -13.95 -19.80
CA GLN A 150 10.10 -12.91 -18.79
C GLN A 150 8.67 -12.54 -18.38
N TYR A 151 7.84 -12.22 -19.39
CA TYR A 151 6.44 -11.80 -19.19
C TYR A 151 5.50 -12.95 -18.80
N THR A 152 5.83 -14.18 -19.21
CA THR A 152 5.07 -15.39 -18.83
C THR A 152 5.51 -16.02 -17.50
N SER A 153 6.43 -15.38 -16.79
CA SER A 153 6.87 -15.83 -15.47
C SER A 153 5.81 -15.55 -14.40
N LYS A 154 5.69 -16.42 -13.40
CA LYS A 154 4.80 -16.21 -12.25
C LYS A 154 5.12 -14.90 -11.52
N GLU A 155 6.40 -14.56 -11.43
CA GLU A 155 6.91 -13.38 -10.75
C GLU A 155 6.46 -12.08 -11.43
N CYS A 156 6.51 -12.01 -12.77
CA CYS A 156 6.08 -10.83 -13.50
C CYS A 156 4.55 -10.63 -13.42
N ARG A 157 3.77 -11.73 -13.56
CA ARG A 157 2.30 -11.70 -13.36
C ARG A 157 1.95 -11.18 -11.97
N TYR A 158 2.60 -11.74 -10.96
CA TYR A 158 2.40 -11.38 -9.57
C TYR A 158 2.62 -9.90 -9.34
N ILE A 159 3.75 -9.35 -9.80
CA ILE A 159 4.08 -7.94 -9.59
C ILE A 159 3.18 -7.01 -10.38
N THR A 160 2.73 -7.40 -11.57
CA THR A 160 1.81 -6.57 -12.37
C THR A 160 0.46 -6.43 -11.67
N GLN A 161 -0.04 -7.50 -11.06
CA GLN A 161 -1.26 -7.49 -10.25
C GLN A 161 -1.07 -6.68 -8.96
N GLN A 162 -0.02 -6.99 -8.18
CA GLN A 162 0.27 -6.33 -6.91
C GLN A 162 0.53 -4.84 -7.04
N ALA A 163 1.44 -4.46 -7.93
CA ALA A 163 1.80 -3.06 -8.15
C ALA A 163 0.58 -2.27 -8.67
N GLY A 164 -0.26 -2.88 -9.50
CA GLY A 164 -1.52 -2.28 -9.92
C GLY A 164 -2.48 -2.03 -8.75
N LEU A 165 -2.64 -2.99 -7.84
CA LEU A 165 -3.54 -2.86 -6.69
C LEU A 165 -3.05 -1.84 -5.65
N THR A 166 -1.77 -1.93 -5.24
CA THR A 166 -1.13 -0.99 -4.30
C THR A 166 -1.24 0.45 -4.82
N PHE A 167 -1.06 0.63 -6.13
CA PHE A 167 -1.13 1.91 -6.77
C PHE A 167 -2.55 2.47 -6.91
N ARG A 168 -3.53 1.64 -7.29
CA ARG A 168 -4.95 2.01 -7.29
C ARG A 168 -5.39 2.48 -5.91
N LEU A 169 -5.01 1.75 -4.86
CA LEU A 169 -5.28 2.15 -3.48
C LEU A 169 -4.63 3.49 -3.12
N ALA A 170 -3.35 3.68 -3.48
CA ALA A 170 -2.65 4.94 -3.22
C ALA A 170 -3.34 6.14 -3.91
N HIS A 171 -3.71 5.98 -5.18
CA HIS A 171 -4.44 7.00 -5.92
C HIS A 171 -5.82 7.28 -5.29
N TYR A 172 -6.57 6.23 -4.91
CA TYR A 172 -7.86 6.36 -4.23
C TYR A 172 -7.74 7.18 -2.95
N LEU A 173 -6.76 6.86 -2.08
CA LEU A 173 -6.56 7.55 -0.81
C LEU A 173 -6.11 9.01 -0.98
N GLN A 174 -5.22 9.26 -1.95
CA GLN A 174 -4.78 10.61 -2.27
C GLN A 174 -5.93 11.46 -2.85
N ALA A 175 -6.70 10.92 -3.78
CA ALA A 175 -7.80 11.63 -4.42
C ALA A 175 -8.97 11.89 -3.47
N THR A 176 -9.28 10.92 -2.60
CA THR A 176 -10.45 10.99 -1.70
C THR A 176 -10.16 11.78 -0.42
N TYR A 177 -8.97 11.63 0.15
CA TYR A 177 -8.65 12.19 1.47
C TYR A 177 -7.42 13.11 1.49
N GLY A 178 -6.63 13.15 0.41
CA GLY A 178 -5.35 13.84 0.40
C GLY A 178 -4.25 13.13 1.19
N ASP A 179 -4.48 11.88 1.60
CA ASP A 179 -3.56 11.11 2.43
C ASP A 179 -2.40 10.56 1.58
N ILE A 180 -1.18 10.94 1.92
CA ILE A 180 0.07 10.39 1.35
C ILE A 180 0.59 9.23 2.22
N TYR A 181 1.34 8.32 1.60
CA TYR A 181 2.07 7.28 2.32
C TYR A 181 3.47 7.75 2.76
N ASP A 182 4.01 7.10 3.79
CA ASP A 182 5.40 7.25 4.22
C ASP A 182 6.12 5.90 4.29
N HIS A 183 7.45 5.93 4.48
CA HIS A 183 8.27 4.73 4.64
C HIS A 183 8.78 4.64 6.08
N PRO A 184 8.06 3.95 6.98
CA PRO A 184 8.35 3.99 8.41
C PRO A 184 9.62 3.23 8.83
N PHE A 185 10.20 2.40 7.95
CA PHE A 185 11.31 1.51 8.28
C PHE A 185 12.50 1.73 7.34
N GLU A 186 13.59 2.30 7.86
CA GLU A 186 14.82 2.54 7.08
C GLU A 186 15.42 1.26 6.48
N LYS A 187 15.32 0.14 7.21
CA LYS A 187 15.80 -1.18 6.76
C LYS A 187 14.94 -1.80 5.65
N TYR A 188 13.67 -1.39 5.54
CA TYR A 188 12.70 -1.93 4.58
C TYR A 188 12.02 -0.76 3.84
N PRO A 189 12.75 -0.07 2.95
CA PRO A 189 12.25 1.10 2.25
C PRO A 189 11.06 0.78 1.32
N GLU A 190 10.85 -0.48 0.97
CA GLU A 190 9.69 -0.93 0.20
C GLU A 190 8.39 -0.97 1.04
N PHE A 191 8.48 -0.96 2.38
CA PHE A 191 7.30 -0.95 3.24
C PHE A 191 6.73 0.47 3.30
N SER A 192 5.43 0.57 3.15
CA SER A 192 4.72 1.84 3.04
C SER A 192 3.61 1.88 4.09
N SER A 193 3.42 3.00 4.79
CA SER A 193 2.33 3.15 5.75
C SER A 193 1.45 4.35 5.46
N TYR A 194 0.19 4.25 5.85
CA TYR A 194 -0.74 5.37 5.83
C TYR A 194 -1.18 5.70 7.25
N ARG A 195 -1.18 7.00 7.54
CA ARG A 195 -1.45 7.54 8.88
C ARG A 195 -2.55 8.57 8.81
N TYR A 196 -3.40 8.58 9.82
CA TYR A 196 -4.42 9.60 9.91
C TYR A 196 -3.77 10.98 10.14
N PRO A 197 -4.08 12.03 9.34
CA PRO A 197 -3.33 13.28 9.35
C PRO A 197 -3.26 13.98 10.71
N LEU A 198 -4.35 13.95 11.49
CA LEU A 198 -4.45 14.72 12.75
C LEU A 198 -3.73 14.08 13.94
N ASN A 199 -3.59 12.76 13.96
CA ASN A 199 -3.08 12.04 15.15
C ASN A 199 -1.95 11.05 14.83
N HIS A 200 -1.55 10.97 13.55
CA HIS A 200 -0.49 10.13 13.02
C HIS A 200 -0.60 8.64 13.36
N LYS A 201 -1.79 8.16 13.74
CA LYS A 201 -2.02 6.73 13.95
C LYS A 201 -2.07 6.01 12.63
N TRP A 202 -1.40 4.86 12.56
CA TRP A 202 -1.44 3.98 11.40
C TRP A 202 -2.85 3.42 11.22
N TYR A 203 -3.38 3.51 10.00
CA TYR A 203 -4.57 2.77 9.58
C TYR A 203 -4.28 1.71 8.54
N ALA A 204 -3.21 1.87 7.77
CA ALA A 204 -2.75 0.86 6.83
C ALA A 204 -1.23 0.74 6.86
N LEU A 205 -0.72 -0.49 6.72
CA LEU A 205 0.71 -0.76 6.57
C LEU A 205 0.90 -1.85 5.50
N ILE A 206 1.51 -1.46 4.39
CA ILE A 206 1.84 -2.34 3.27
C ILE A 206 3.25 -2.89 3.49
N MET A 207 3.41 -4.20 3.36
CA MET A 207 4.69 -4.87 3.53
C MET A 207 4.83 -6.09 2.64
N THR A 208 6.07 -6.45 2.33
CA THR A 208 6.41 -7.65 1.56
C THR A 208 6.92 -8.75 2.49
N VAL A 209 6.26 -9.90 2.51
CA VAL A 209 6.57 -11.04 3.40
C VAL A 209 6.57 -12.37 2.65
N ALA A 210 7.30 -13.38 3.09
CA ALA A 210 7.14 -14.72 2.52
C ALA A 210 5.76 -15.28 2.88
N ARG A 211 5.03 -15.91 1.95
CA ARG A 211 3.66 -16.41 2.16
C ARG A 211 3.55 -17.32 3.39
N GLY A 212 4.52 -18.21 3.59
CA GLY A 212 4.57 -19.12 4.74
C GLY A 212 4.77 -18.44 6.11
N LYS A 213 4.93 -17.10 6.16
CA LYS A 213 4.93 -16.33 7.40
C LYS A 213 3.52 -15.95 7.87
N LEU A 214 2.53 -16.05 6.99
CA LEU A 214 1.13 -15.84 7.33
C LEU A 214 0.55 -17.08 8.02
N ASP A 215 -0.50 -16.84 8.79
CA ASP A 215 -1.29 -17.88 9.44
C ASP A 215 -2.31 -18.41 8.42
N LEU A 216 -1.87 -19.34 7.56
CA LEU A 216 -2.60 -19.82 6.38
C LEU A 216 -3.72 -20.83 6.71
N GLY A 217 -3.94 -21.16 7.98
CA GLY A 217 -4.94 -22.14 8.40
C GLY A 217 -4.75 -23.49 7.72
N ASP A 218 -5.84 -24.02 7.14
CA ASP A 218 -5.88 -25.33 6.47
C ASP A 218 -5.47 -25.27 4.97
N GLU A 219 -5.01 -24.11 4.48
CA GLU A 219 -4.61 -23.99 3.07
C GLU A 219 -3.35 -24.80 2.76
N THR A 220 -3.41 -25.58 1.67
CA THR A 220 -2.28 -26.38 1.19
C THR A 220 -1.53 -25.66 0.08
N TRP A 221 -0.23 -25.45 0.29
CA TRP A 221 0.65 -24.73 -0.64
C TRP A 221 1.90 -25.56 -0.95
N SER A 222 2.43 -25.43 -2.17
CA SER A 222 3.73 -26.02 -2.50
C SER A 222 4.86 -25.29 -1.78
N LYS A 223 6.00 -25.95 -1.60
CA LYS A 223 7.17 -25.35 -0.94
C LYS A 223 7.60 -24.05 -1.61
N GLU A 224 7.61 -24.03 -2.94
CA GLU A 224 7.96 -22.83 -3.72
C GLU A 224 6.95 -21.70 -3.50
N ALA A 225 5.67 -22.02 -3.32
CA ALA A 225 4.63 -21.03 -3.08
C ALA A 225 4.68 -20.44 -1.66
N LEU A 226 5.16 -21.20 -0.67
CA LEU A 226 5.38 -20.72 0.70
C LEU A 226 6.59 -19.78 0.80
N GLU A 227 7.64 -20.05 0.03
CA GLU A 227 8.85 -19.21 -0.04
C GLU A 227 8.65 -17.94 -0.87
N GLN A 228 7.60 -17.89 -1.70
CA GLN A 228 7.27 -16.72 -2.51
C GLN A 228 7.02 -15.49 -1.62
N LYS A 229 7.71 -14.40 -1.95
CA LYS A 229 7.48 -13.08 -1.36
C LYS A 229 6.19 -12.47 -1.90
N ILE A 230 5.35 -12.01 -0.99
CA ILE A 230 4.03 -11.46 -1.27
C ILE A 230 3.81 -10.11 -0.59
N GLU A 231 3.20 -9.13 -1.27
CA GLU A 231 2.72 -7.91 -0.61
C GLU A 231 1.41 -8.18 0.13
N ILE A 232 1.36 -7.70 1.35
CA ILE A 232 0.18 -7.67 2.19
C ILE A 232 -0.08 -6.26 2.67
N ILE A 233 -1.33 -5.97 3.01
CA ILE A 233 -1.73 -4.77 3.74
C ILE A 233 -2.30 -5.16 5.09
N ASN A 234 -1.70 -4.62 6.14
CA ASN A 234 -2.24 -4.65 7.49
C ASN A 234 -3.23 -3.51 7.65
N ILE A 235 -4.46 -3.83 8.04
CA ILE A 235 -5.49 -2.84 8.32
C ILE A 235 -6.11 -3.09 9.69
N LYS A 236 -6.51 -2.01 10.36
CA LYS A 236 -7.26 -2.06 11.61
C LYS A 236 -8.73 -2.34 11.34
N VAL A 237 -9.32 -3.26 12.10
CA VAL A 237 -10.72 -3.67 11.98
C VAL A 237 -11.43 -3.66 13.33
N ASN A 238 -12.75 -3.66 13.32
CA ASN A 238 -13.54 -3.81 14.54
C ASN A 238 -13.44 -5.27 15.03
N PRO A 239 -13.13 -5.51 16.31
CA PRO A 239 -13.01 -6.88 16.82
C PRO A 239 -14.25 -7.76 16.62
N LYS A 240 -15.43 -7.16 16.45
CA LYS A 240 -16.68 -7.87 16.17
C LYS A 240 -16.74 -8.48 14.77
N ASP A 241 -16.06 -7.88 13.81
CA ASP A 241 -16.12 -8.27 12.39
C ASP A 241 -15.01 -9.30 12.06
N LEU A 242 -14.03 -9.48 12.95
CA LEU A 242 -12.90 -10.38 12.77
C LEU A 242 -13.29 -11.81 12.36
N PRO A 243 -14.26 -12.49 13.01
CA PRO A 243 -14.61 -13.86 12.64
C PRO A 243 -15.07 -13.97 11.18
N GLN A 244 -15.91 -13.04 10.73
CA GLN A 244 -16.44 -13.01 9.37
C GLN A 244 -15.35 -12.67 8.34
N LEU A 245 -14.46 -11.73 8.68
CA LEU A 245 -13.37 -11.35 7.78
C LEU A 245 -12.36 -12.47 7.56
N LEU A 246 -12.08 -13.28 8.59
CA LEU A 246 -11.12 -14.39 8.50
C LEU A 246 -11.65 -15.61 7.74
N GLU A 247 -12.96 -15.66 7.43
CA GLU A 247 -13.53 -16.65 6.52
C GLU A 247 -13.29 -16.30 5.05
N ILE A 248 -12.95 -15.04 4.75
CA ILE A 248 -12.71 -14.56 3.40
C ILE A 248 -11.30 -14.96 2.97
N ARG A 249 -11.22 -15.76 1.90
CA ARG A 249 -9.94 -16.15 1.30
C ARG A 249 -9.11 -14.90 0.95
N GLY A 250 -7.82 -14.93 1.30
CA GLY A 250 -6.93 -13.79 1.11
C GLY A 250 -6.87 -12.82 2.28
N ILE A 251 -7.71 -12.99 3.31
CA ILE A 251 -7.65 -12.27 4.57
C ILE A 251 -7.19 -13.22 5.68
N TYR A 252 -6.11 -12.85 6.37
CA TYR A 252 -5.46 -13.68 7.37
C TYR A 252 -5.33 -12.94 8.71
N PRO A 253 -5.13 -13.68 9.82
CA PRO A 253 -4.75 -13.08 11.10
C PRO A 253 -3.53 -12.18 10.93
N SER A 254 -3.53 -11.03 11.61
CA SER A 254 -2.51 -10.02 11.35
C SER A 254 -1.07 -10.50 11.58
N TYR A 255 -0.20 -10.20 10.63
CA TYR A 255 1.24 -10.33 10.74
C TYR A 255 1.87 -9.07 11.35
N HIS A 256 2.71 -9.23 12.38
CA HIS A 256 3.35 -8.16 13.18
C HIS A 256 2.43 -7.20 13.96
N MET A 257 1.14 -7.11 13.63
CA MET A 257 0.16 -6.31 14.35
C MET A 257 -0.64 -7.13 15.38
N SER A 258 -1.51 -6.45 16.14
CA SER A 258 -2.38 -7.09 17.10
C SER A 258 -3.49 -7.89 16.41
N LYS A 259 -3.45 -9.22 16.56
CA LYS A 259 -4.49 -10.15 16.05
C LYS A 259 -5.90 -9.90 16.60
N LYS A 260 -6.06 -9.04 17.61
CA LYS A 260 -7.36 -8.67 18.21
C LYS A 260 -8.05 -7.51 17.51
N SER A 261 -7.35 -6.75 16.68
CA SER A 261 -7.89 -5.52 16.07
C SER A 261 -7.31 -5.22 14.69
N TRP A 262 -6.53 -6.13 14.13
CA TRP A 262 -5.92 -6.00 12.81
C TRP A 262 -6.04 -7.31 12.06
N VAL A 263 -6.03 -7.20 10.73
CA VAL A 263 -5.94 -8.33 9.78
C VAL A 263 -4.89 -8.02 8.72
N SER A 264 -4.36 -9.05 8.08
CA SER A 264 -3.47 -8.95 6.92
C SER A 264 -4.19 -9.42 5.68
N LEU A 265 -4.30 -8.57 4.66
CA LEU A 265 -4.88 -8.94 3.36
C LEU A 265 -3.76 -9.11 2.36
N VAL A 266 -3.83 -10.14 1.53
CA VAL A 266 -2.88 -10.34 0.42
C VAL A 266 -3.32 -9.48 -0.77
N LEU A 267 -2.38 -8.73 -1.34
CA LEU A 267 -2.63 -7.83 -2.46
C LEU A 267 -2.47 -8.52 -3.81
N ASP A 268 -3.14 -9.66 -4.03
CA ASP A 268 -2.97 -10.50 -5.24
C ASP A 268 -4.27 -10.71 -6.04
N GLU A 269 -5.21 -9.75 -5.93
CA GLU A 269 -6.55 -9.78 -6.53
C GLU A 269 -7.50 -10.84 -5.94
N THR A 270 -7.09 -11.60 -4.91
CA THR A 270 -8.00 -12.53 -4.20
C THR A 270 -9.13 -11.76 -3.50
N VAL A 271 -8.82 -10.58 -2.98
CA VAL A 271 -9.80 -9.63 -2.42
C VAL A 271 -10.10 -8.56 -3.45
N SER A 272 -11.38 -8.30 -3.73
CA SER A 272 -11.80 -7.28 -4.68
C SER A 272 -11.45 -5.87 -4.22
N ASP A 273 -11.25 -4.95 -5.16
CA ASP A 273 -11.03 -3.52 -4.90
C ASP A 273 -12.10 -2.92 -3.98
N ASP A 274 -13.37 -3.19 -4.24
CA ASP A 274 -14.48 -2.64 -3.45
C ASP A 274 -14.39 -3.03 -1.97
N LEU A 275 -14.04 -4.29 -1.70
CA LEU A 275 -13.86 -4.78 -0.35
C LEU A 275 -12.58 -4.22 0.27
N LEU A 276 -11.47 -4.20 -0.47
CA LEU A 276 -10.22 -3.63 0.00
C LEU A 276 -10.38 -2.15 0.39
N PHE A 277 -10.98 -1.34 -0.48
CA PHE A 277 -11.12 0.10 -0.29
C PHE A 277 -12.07 0.41 0.86
N SER A 278 -13.20 -0.29 0.95
CA SER A 278 -14.12 -0.15 2.08
C SER A 278 -13.48 -0.53 3.42
N LEU A 279 -12.68 -1.59 3.45
CA LEU A 279 -11.96 -2.00 4.66
C LEU A 279 -10.89 -0.98 5.07
N VAL A 280 -10.16 -0.39 4.11
CA VAL A 280 -9.18 0.67 4.39
C VAL A 280 -9.87 1.94 4.89
N GLU A 281 -11.00 2.34 4.30
CA GLU A 281 -11.80 3.48 4.75
C GLU A 281 -12.31 3.28 6.18
N ASN A 282 -12.88 2.10 6.47
CA ASN A 282 -13.30 1.73 7.82
C ASN A 282 -12.12 1.78 8.80
N SER A 283 -10.95 1.30 8.38
CA SER A 283 -9.74 1.37 9.18
C SER A 283 -9.34 2.80 9.51
N ARG A 284 -9.36 3.68 8.51
CA ARG A 284 -9.10 5.11 8.65
C ARG A 284 -10.07 5.76 9.64
N ALA A 285 -11.37 5.44 9.54
CA ALA A 285 -12.39 5.92 10.46
C ALA A 285 -12.16 5.43 11.90
N LEU A 286 -11.75 4.18 12.10
CA LEU A 286 -11.45 3.61 13.42
C LEU A 286 -10.26 4.31 14.12
N VAL A 287 -9.30 4.84 13.36
CA VAL A 287 -8.12 5.51 13.93
C VAL A 287 -8.24 7.02 13.98
N ALA A 288 -9.15 7.62 13.19
CA ALA A 288 -9.47 9.05 13.23
C ALA A 288 -9.69 9.53 14.68
N GLY A 289 -10.18 8.61 15.51
CA GLY A 289 -10.49 8.84 16.90
C GLY A 289 -11.85 9.51 16.99
N LYS A 290 -12.57 9.25 18.09
CA LYS A 290 -13.57 10.21 18.52
C LYS A 290 -12.79 11.48 18.82
N SER A 291 -13.03 12.58 18.11
CA SER A 291 -12.45 13.88 18.44
C SER A 291 -12.73 14.16 19.92
N LEU A 292 -11.76 13.87 20.78
CA LEU A 292 -11.87 14.08 22.21
C LEU A 292 -11.31 15.45 22.59
N GLY A 293 -10.66 16.14 21.65
CA GLY A 293 -10.30 17.54 21.80
C GLY A 293 -11.42 18.40 21.25
N SER A 294 -11.77 19.48 21.94
CA SER A 294 -12.68 20.45 21.35
C SER A 294 -12.02 21.08 20.11
N LEU A 295 -12.74 21.14 18.98
CA LEU A 295 -12.30 21.89 17.79
C LEU A 295 -12.28 23.40 18.04
N SER A 296 -13.03 23.86 19.05
CA SER A 296 -13.07 25.24 19.53
C SER A 296 -13.42 25.25 21.01
N GLY A 297 -12.47 25.59 21.87
CA GLY A 297 -12.65 25.69 23.33
C GLY A 297 -11.68 24.81 24.14
N PRO A 298 -11.67 24.97 25.48
CA PRO A 298 -10.78 24.25 26.38
C PRO A 298 -11.13 22.77 26.50
N ASP A 299 -10.13 21.91 26.67
CA ASP A 299 -10.34 20.48 26.92
C ASP A 299 -10.65 20.23 28.41
N TYR A 300 -11.44 19.19 28.69
CA TYR A 300 -11.74 18.73 30.04
C TYR A 300 -11.00 17.43 30.34
N TRP A 301 -10.22 17.43 31.41
CA TRP A 301 -9.37 16.32 31.84
C TRP A 301 -9.83 15.75 33.17
N ILE A 302 -9.60 14.45 33.37
CA ILE A 302 -9.64 13.78 34.67
C ILE A 302 -8.22 13.38 35.02
N ILE A 303 -7.77 13.75 36.22
CA ILE A 303 -6.49 13.32 36.79
C ILE A 303 -6.70 12.58 38.11
N PRO A 304 -6.05 11.43 38.32
CA PRO A 304 -6.12 10.75 39.61
C PRO A 304 -5.20 11.44 40.64
N ALA A 305 -5.68 11.56 41.88
CA ALA A 305 -4.90 11.92 43.06
C ALA A 305 -5.07 10.83 44.12
N ASN A 306 -3.96 10.44 44.75
CA ASN A 306 -3.96 9.44 45.82
C ASN A 306 -3.55 10.10 47.13
N LEU A 307 -4.52 10.24 48.04
CA LEU A 307 -4.35 10.90 49.35
C LEU A 307 -3.28 10.24 50.22
N LYS A 308 -2.92 8.97 49.97
CA LYS A 308 -1.84 8.30 50.70
C LYS A 308 -0.47 8.93 50.42
N TYR A 309 -0.25 9.40 49.20
CA TYR A 309 1.04 9.93 48.75
C TYR A 309 1.08 11.45 48.69
N TYR A 310 -0.09 12.07 48.64
CA TYR A 310 -0.20 13.51 48.48
C TYR A 310 -1.55 14.02 49.01
N ASP A 311 -1.48 14.84 50.05
CA ASP A 311 -2.65 15.45 50.68
C ASP A 311 -3.05 16.72 49.93
N ILE A 312 -3.88 16.50 48.92
CA ILE A 312 -4.42 17.59 48.10
C ILE A 312 -5.43 18.45 48.87
N ASP A 313 -6.10 17.87 49.87
CA ASP A 313 -7.15 18.55 50.61
C ASP A 313 -6.51 19.67 51.48
N ALA A 314 -5.36 19.37 52.11
CA ALA A 314 -4.58 20.35 52.85
C ALA A 314 -4.01 21.47 51.96
N GLU A 315 -3.52 21.13 50.75
CA GLU A 315 -2.93 22.14 49.85
C GLU A 315 -3.99 23.13 49.33
N PHE A 316 -5.18 22.64 48.96
CA PHE A 316 -6.29 23.51 48.57
C PHE A 316 -6.94 24.25 49.73
N ALA A 317 -6.86 23.73 50.96
CA ALA A 317 -7.27 24.47 52.15
C ALA A 317 -6.36 25.68 52.41
N ALA A 318 -5.06 25.57 52.09
CA ALA A 318 -4.09 26.65 52.27
C ALA A 318 -4.03 27.63 51.09
N ASN A 319 -4.23 27.14 49.86
CA ASN A 319 -4.08 27.94 48.64
C ASN A 319 -5.17 27.63 47.62
N SER A 320 -5.76 28.66 47.00
CA SER A 320 -6.68 28.47 45.87
C SER A 320 -5.96 28.07 44.57
N ILE A 321 -4.65 28.31 44.48
CA ILE A 321 -3.81 28.00 43.32
C ILE A 321 -2.66 27.11 43.78
N ILE A 322 -2.48 25.97 43.13
CA ILE A 322 -1.45 24.99 43.48
C ILE A 322 -0.65 24.58 42.24
N ASN A 323 0.56 24.06 42.48
CA ASN A 323 1.35 23.42 41.43
C ASN A 323 0.92 21.95 41.28
N TRP A 324 0.87 21.45 40.05
CA TRP A 324 0.54 20.06 39.75
C TRP A 324 1.44 19.50 38.65
N THR A 325 1.58 18.18 38.60
CA THR A 325 2.36 17.49 37.57
C THR A 325 1.69 17.58 36.19
N GLN A 326 2.40 18.08 35.19
CA GLN A 326 1.81 18.31 33.88
C GLN A 326 2.03 17.14 32.93
N LYS A 327 0.95 16.67 32.28
CA LYS A 327 1.03 15.87 31.06
C LYS A 327 1.11 16.82 29.86
N ALA A 328 2.05 16.58 28.94
CA ALA A 328 2.35 17.45 27.79
C ALA A 328 1.16 17.81 26.86
N SER A 329 0.01 17.14 27.00
CA SER A 329 -1.20 17.44 26.21
C SER A 329 -2.19 18.38 26.90
N ILE A 330 -2.01 18.66 28.20
CA ILE A 330 -2.82 19.61 28.97
C ILE A 330 -2.23 21.01 28.75
N LYS A 331 -3.08 21.95 28.36
CA LYS A 331 -2.69 23.32 27.99
C LYS A 331 -3.30 24.37 28.92
N VAL A 332 -2.74 25.57 28.90
CA VAL A 332 -3.33 26.74 29.56
C VAL A 332 -4.77 26.95 29.07
N GLY A 333 -5.69 27.18 30.01
CA GLY A 333 -7.11 27.34 29.75
C GLY A 333 -7.93 26.05 29.83
N ASP A 334 -7.30 24.87 29.80
CA ASP A 334 -8.00 23.59 29.99
C ASP A 334 -8.61 23.47 31.40
N TYR A 335 -9.66 22.66 31.51
CA TYR A 335 -10.26 22.27 32.77
C TYR A 335 -9.71 20.92 33.24
N VAL A 336 -9.39 20.83 34.52
CA VAL A 336 -8.84 19.63 35.14
C VAL A 336 -9.70 19.25 36.32
N VAL A 337 -10.25 18.04 36.31
CA VAL A 337 -11.07 17.50 37.39
C VAL A 337 -10.30 16.40 38.11
N ILE A 338 -10.15 16.56 39.41
CA ILE A 338 -9.34 15.69 40.25
C ILE A 338 -10.22 14.58 40.80
N TYR A 339 -9.86 13.36 40.44
CA TYR A 339 -10.44 12.12 40.93
C TYR A 339 -9.64 11.61 42.11
N ILE A 340 -10.24 11.58 43.29
CA ILE A 340 -9.63 10.94 44.45
C ILE A 340 -9.73 9.43 44.28
N THR A 341 -8.58 8.75 44.28
CA THR A 341 -8.52 7.29 44.18
C THR A 341 -9.00 6.62 45.48
N ALA A 342 -8.56 5.41 45.79
CA ALA A 342 -8.93 4.77 47.05
C ALA A 342 -8.53 5.64 48.27
N PRO A 343 -9.36 5.72 49.33
CA PRO A 343 -10.62 4.99 49.55
C PRO A 343 -11.86 5.65 48.91
N THR A 344 -11.82 6.95 48.59
CA THR A 344 -13.00 7.73 48.19
C THR A 344 -13.59 7.33 46.85
N CYS A 345 -12.76 7.13 45.83
CA CYS A 345 -13.17 6.78 44.48
C CYS A 345 -14.25 7.71 43.86
N ALA A 346 -14.05 9.03 43.95
CA ALA A 346 -14.98 10.05 43.44
C ALA A 346 -14.25 11.28 42.86
N LEU A 347 -14.92 12.08 42.01
CA LEU A 347 -14.43 13.41 41.63
C LEU A 347 -14.63 14.38 42.80
N ARG A 348 -13.62 15.22 43.06
CA ARG A 348 -13.65 16.16 44.20
C ARG A 348 -13.36 17.61 43.82
N TYR A 349 -12.42 17.87 42.91
CA TYR A 349 -12.04 19.25 42.58
C TYR A 349 -12.16 19.51 41.09
N LEU A 350 -12.79 20.61 40.71
CA LEU A 350 -12.73 21.18 39.38
C LEU A 350 -11.78 22.36 39.41
N CYS A 351 -10.77 22.32 38.55
CA CYS A 351 -9.73 23.33 38.46
C CYS A 351 -9.59 23.86 37.03
N ARG A 352 -8.99 25.04 36.89
CA ARG A 352 -8.57 25.60 35.61
C ARG A 352 -7.06 25.75 35.54
N VAL A 353 -6.47 25.40 34.39
CA VAL A 353 -5.02 25.52 34.17
C VAL A 353 -4.68 26.96 33.84
N LEU A 354 -3.87 27.60 34.68
CA LEU A 354 -3.44 28.99 34.53
C LEU A 354 -2.10 29.10 33.79
N GLU A 355 -1.16 28.22 34.11
CA GLU A 355 0.18 28.19 33.52
C GLU A 355 0.57 26.75 33.22
N SER A 356 1.33 26.53 32.14
CA SER A 356 1.82 25.23 31.73
C SER A 356 3.32 25.28 31.41
N ASP A 357 3.95 24.12 31.34
CA ASP A 357 5.35 23.91 30.98
C ASP A 357 6.37 24.51 31.96
N ILE A 358 5.99 24.62 33.23
CA ILE A 358 6.86 25.10 34.31
C ILE A 358 7.91 24.03 34.61
N PRO A 359 9.22 24.34 34.58
CA PRO A 359 10.26 23.37 34.90
C PRO A 359 10.18 22.98 36.38
N ASN A 360 10.31 21.67 36.67
CA ASN A 360 10.32 21.21 38.06
C ASN A 360 11.68 21.47 38.72
N SER A 361 11.75 22.47 39.61
CA SER A 361 12.94 22.82 40.40
C SER A 361 12.86 22.35 41.86
N GLY A 362 12.34 21.15 42.11
CA GLY A 362 12.29 20.52 43.45
C GLY A 362 10.90 20.21 43.99
N TYR A 363 9.83 20.45 43.23
CA TYR A 363 8.48 20.06 43.63
C TYR A 363 8.35 18.53 43.72
N ARG A 364 8.00 18.05 44.93
CA ARG A 364 7.85 16.63 45.31
C ARG A 364 9.10 15.75 45.12
N GLU A 365 10.28 16.34 44.91
CA GLU A 365 11.60 15.67 44.81
C GLU A 365 11.68 14.42 43.89
N GLU A 366 10.73 14.25 42.96
CA GLU A 366 10.66 13.11 42.07
C GLU A 366 11.35 13.40 40.73
N LYS A 367 12.49 12.74 40.48
CA LYS A 367 13.29 12.90 39.24
C LYS A 367 12.52 12.58 37.94
N SER A 368 11.41 11.84 38.04
CA SER A 368 10.52 11.49 36.92
C SER A 368 9.64 12.67 36.46
N ILE A 369 9.36 13.64 37.33
CA ILE A 369 8.51 14.78 37.04
C ILE A 369 9.35 15.90 36.44
N LYS A 370 9.24 16.09 35.12
CA LYS A 370 10.01 17.12 34.40
C LYS A 370 9.32 18.48 34.34
N LYS A 371 7.98 18.49 34.30
CA LYS A 371 7.17 19.70 34.09
C LYS A 371 5.97 19.76 35.02
N LEU A 372 5.63 20.98 35.41
CA LEU A 372 4.50 21.33 36.27
C LEU A 372 3.55 22.28 35.54
N MET A 373 2.34 22.38 36.06
CA MET A 373 1.32 23.35 35.68
C MET A 373 0.75 23.99 36.95
N LYS A 374 0.30 25.24 36.86
CA LYS A 374 -0.50 25.85 37.94
C LYS A 374 -1.97 25.63 37.66
N ILE A 375 -2.68 25.12 38.66
CA ILE A 375 -4.12 24.92 38.61
C ILE A 375 -4.80 25.74 39.70
N GLU A 376 -5.87 26.44 39.31
CA GLU A 376 -6.72 27.21 40.20
C GLU A 376 -7.99 26.41 40.51
N LEU A 377 -8.34 26.28 41.79
CA LEU A 377 -9.57 25.64 42.22
C LEU A 377 -10.77 26.52 41.86
N LEU A 378 -11.70 25.97 41.08
CA LEU A 378 -12.95 26.63 40.74
C LEU A 378 -14.12 26.13 41.59
N GLN A 379 -14.19 24.82 41.84
CA GLN A 379 -15.29 24.22 42.58
C GLN A 379 -14.87 22.92 43.26
N THR A 380 -15.47 22.67 44.42
CA THR A 380 -15.35 21.42 45.18
C THR A 380 -16.67 20.65 45.12
N PHE A 381 -16.58 19.35 44.88
CA PHE A 381 -17.69 18.42 44.87
C PHE A 381 -17.69 17.56 46.13
N SER A 382 -18.89 17.20 46.60
CA SER A 382 -19.04 16.15 47.61
C SER A 382 -18.73 14.78 47.01
N ASP A 383 -18.12 13.90 47.79
CA ASP A 383 -17.77 12.53 47.39
C ASP A 383 -19.00 11.71 46.92
N SER A 384 -20.22 12.13 47.29
CA SER A 384 -21.48 11.52 46.87
C SER A 384 -21.99 11.98 45.51
N GLN A 385 -21.55 13.13 44.98
CA GLN A 385 -22.05 13.70 43.73
C GLN A 385 -21.56 12.92 42.50
N PHE A 386 -20.27 12.59 42.48
CA PHE A 386 -19.63 11.93 41.32
C PHE A 386 -18.81 10.70 41.71
N PRO A 387 -19.42 9.67 42.34
CA PRO A 387 -18.74 8.43 42.67
C PRO A 387 -18.41 7.62 41.39
N ILE A 388 -17.48 6.67 41.50
CA ILE A 388 -17.05 5.82 40.39
C ILE A 388 -18.22 5.14 39.64
N ALA A 389 -19.34 4.84 40.32
CA ALA A 389 -20.52 4.27 39.70
C ALA A 389 -21.18 5.21 38.67
N VAL A 390 -21.22 6.52 38.95
CA VAL A 390 -21.72 7.56 38.03
C VAL A 390 -20.75 7.71 36.86
N LEU A 391 -19.44 7.75 37.14
CA LEU A 391 -18.41 7.85 36.10
C LEU A 391 -18.47 6.68 35.11
N LYS A 392 -18.69 5.46 35.61
CA LYS A 392 -18.87 4.26 34.77
C LYS A 392 -20.06 4.40 33.81
N LYS A 393 -21.19 4.97 34.28
CA LYS A 393 -22.37 5.22 33.44
C LYS A 393 -22.08 6.22 32.32
N CYS A 394 -21.26 7.24 32.57
CA CYS A 394 -20.81 8.22 31.58
C CYS A 394 -19.62 7.75 30.72
N GLY A 395 -19.32 6.44 30.69
CA GLY A 395 -18.23 5.87 29.87
C GLY A 395 -16.82 6.08 30.41
N VAL A 396 -16.66 6.46 31.68
CA VAL A 396 -15.37 6.68 32.34
C VAL A 396 -15.05 5.50 33.27
N THR A 397 -14.21 4.58 32.79
CA THR A 397 -13.69 3.43 33.58
C THR A 397 -12.17 3.51 33.76
N ASN A 398 -11.61 2.85 34.79
CA ASN A 398 -10.17 2.66 35.01
C ASN A 398 -9.31 3.95 34.95
N ILE A 399 -9.51 4.87 35.89
CA ILE A 399 -8.74 6.11 36.00
C ILE A 399 -7.39 5.83 36.68
N ARG A 400 -6.36 5.51 35.88
CA ARG A 400 -4.98 5.26 36.37
C ARG A 400 -3.98 6.36 36.00
N GLY A 401 -4.40 7.33 35.20
CA GLY A 401 -3.58 8.48 34.80
C GLY A 401 -4.43 9.54 34.09
N PRO A 402 -3.83 10.69 33.71
CA PRO A 402 -4.55 11.79 33.08
C PRO A 402 -5.22 11.39 31.76
N ARG A 403 -6.52 11.67 31.65
CA ARG A 403 -7.36 11.32 30.50
C ARG A 403 -8.40 12.40 30.20
N ARG A 404 -8.86 12.49 28.96
CA ARG A 404 -9.96 13.40 28.59
C ARG A 404 -11.31 12.87 29.05
N MET A 405 -12.21 13.78 29.40
CA MET A 405 -13.59 13.49 29.77
C MET A 405 -14.44 13.11 28.55
N THR A 406 -15.53 12.40 28.80
CA THR A 406 -16.59 12.16 27.81
C THR A 406 -17.55 13.35 27.77
N LYS A 407 -18.18 13.61 26.62
CA LYS A 407 -19.17 14.70 26.47
C LYS A 407 -20.29 14.61 27.51
N GLU A 408 -20.80 13.39 27.75
CA GLU A 408 -21.84 13.12 28.75
C GLU A 408 -21.46 13.58 30.16
N LEU A 409 -20.21 13.35 30.56
CA LEU A 409 -19.73 13.76 31.88
C LEU A 409 -19.52 15.28 31.96
N ILE A 410 -19.02 15.90 30.89
CA ILE A 410 -18.85 17.36 30.83
C ILE A 410 -20.21 18.03 30.99
N THR A 411 -21.22 17.61 30.22
CA THR A 411 -22.58 18.15 30.32
C THR A 411 -23.16 18.01 31.73
N LEU A 412 -22.94 16.86 32.38
CA LEU A 412 -23.42 16.60 33.74
C LEU A 412 -22.73 17.48 34.78
N ILE A 413 -21.43 17.73 34.63
CA ILE A 413 -20.69 18.64 35.50
C ILE A 413 -21.18 20.07 35.27
N ASP A 414 -21.22 20.54 34.02
CA ASP A 414 -21.66 21.90 33.68
C ASP A 414 -23.10 22.20 34.15
N SER A 415 -23.99 21.20 34.12
CA SER A 415 -25.35 21.34 34.65
C SER A 415 -25.39 21.51 36.17
N ASN A 416 -24.46 20.88 36.90
CA ASN A 416 -24.35 20.99 38.36
C ASN A 416 -23.62 22.28 38.80
N ILE A 417 -22.86 22.92 37.90
CA ILE A 417 -22.22 24.23 38.17
C ILE A 417 -23.25 25.36 38.04
N LYS A 418 -24.26 25.19 37.19
CA LYS A 418 -25.30 26.21 36.91
C LYS A 418 -26.53 26.13 37.81
N SER A 419 -26.64 25.07 38.62
CA SER A 419 -27.69 24.85 39.63
C SER A 419 -27.17 25.21 41.02
#